data_AF-A0A958PRZ7-F1
#
_entry.id   AF-A0A958PRZ7-F1
#
_cell.length_a   1.000
_cell.length_b   1.000
_cell.length_c   1.000
_cell.angle_alpha   90.00
_cell.angle_beta   90.00
_cell.angle_gamma   90.00
#
_symmetry.space_group_name_H-M   'P 1'
#
loop_
_entity.id
_entity.type
_entity.pdbx_description
1 polymer ?
#
loop_
_entity_poly.entity_id
_entity_poly.type
_entity_poly.pdbx_seq_one_letter_code
_entity_poly.pdbx_strand_id
1 'polypeptide(L)'
;MKKENKIGPKLSAIAKSKGLTQQFLADQCQISRLTIQRFFKGHTELKCGDLTQLLTLLGFSLEDQIDRSFASSGQINFEQEWNEITTTLQKLSPRVQKVLIEQINWWKKQEGVEPRFLPHQNRYVEAQRETHGDSIYFSNNIKVATV
;
A
#
# COMPACT_ATOMS: atom_id res chain seq x y z
N MET A 1 -14.75 10.50 -37.34
CA MET A 1 -15.69 10.04 -36.29
C MET A 1 -14.92 9.80 -35.00
N LYS A 2 -15.19 10.56 -33.93
CA LYS A 2 -14.60 10.28 -32.62
C LYS A 2 -15.05 8.89 -32.18
N LYS A 3 -14.11 7.99 -31.92
CA LYS A 3 -14.37 6.66 -31.36
C LYS A 3 -14.80 6.91 -29.90
N GLU A 4 -16.08 7.19 -29.67
CA GLU A 4 -16.61 7.32 -28.32
C GLU A 4 -16.26 6.03 -27.58
N ASN A 5 -15.48 6.17 -26.51
CA ASN A 5 -14.83 5.09 -25.78
C ASN A 5 -15.86 4.39 -24.87
N LYS A 6 -17.00 4.01 -25.45
CA LYS A 6 -18.16 3.50 -24.73
C LYS A 6 -17.82 2.18 -24.06
N ILE A 7 -18.32 2.02 -22.83
CA ILE A 7 -18.07 0.83 -22.02
C ILE A 7 -18.76 -0.41 -22.60
N GLY A 8 -19.93 -0.24 -23.23
CA GLY A 8 -20.72 -1.33 -23.81
C GLY A 8 -19.95 -2.25 -24.77
N PRO A 9 -19.28 -1.72 -25.82
CA PRO A 9 -18.43 -2.54 -26.70
C PRO A 9 -17.30 -3.28 -25.99
N LYS A 10 -16.72 -2.71 -24.94
CA LYS A 10 -15.67 -3.37 -24.14
C LYS A 10 -16.25 -4.53 -23.33
N LEU A 11 -17.38 -4.31 -22.67
CA LEU A 11 -18.09 -5.36 -21.93
C LEU A 11 -18.58 -6.49 -22.86
N SER A 12 -18.98 -6.16 -24.09
CA SER A 12 -19.32 -7.15 -25.12
C SER A 12 -18.16 -8.06 -25.47
N ALA A 13 -16.93 -7.51 -25.58
CA ALA A 13 -15.74 -8.32 -25.84
C ALA A 13 -15.44 -9.27 -24.66
N ILE A 14 -15.61 -8.80 -23.42
CA ILE A 14 -15.42 -9.60 -22.21
C ILE A 14 -16.48 -10.71 -22.09
N ALA A 15 -17.76 -10.39 -22.38
CA ALA A 15 -18.82 -11.39 -22.41
C ALA A 15 -18.50 -12.53 -23.38
N LYS A 16 -18.01 -12.18 -24.58
CA LYS A 16 -17.61 -13.15 -25.60
C LYS A 16 -16.42 -14.00 -25.16
N SER A 17 -15.39 -13.41 -24.55
CA SER A 17 -14.23 -14.18 -24.07
C SER A 17 -14.60 -15.15 -22.96
N LYS A 18 -15.67 -14.88 -22.22
CA LYS A 18 -16.25 -15.77 -21.20
C LYS A 18 -17.29 -16.75 -21.74
N GLY A 19 -17.59 -16.75 -23.04
CA GLY A 19 -18.60 -17.62 -23.63
C GLY A 19 -20.04 -17.30 -23.21
N LEU A 20 -20.30 -16.10 -22.66
CA LEU A 20 -21.62 -15.70 -22.20
C LEU A 20 -22.46 -15.15 -23.35
N THR A 21 -23.66 -15.71 -23.53
CA THR A 21 -24.58 -15.25 -24.59
C THR A 21 -25.34 -14.01 -24.16
N GLN A 22 -25.75 -13.18 -25.12
CA GLN A 22 -26.60 -12.02 -24.81
C GLN A 22 -27.97 -12.43 -24.24
N GLN A 23 -28.48 -13.61 -24.61
CA GLN A 23 -29.71 -14.15 -24.05
C GLN A 23 -29.51 -14.50 -22.58
N PHE A 24 -28.44 -15.22 -22.25
CA PHE A 24 -28.11 -15.53 -20.86
C PHE A 24 -27.99 -14.27 -20.00
N LEU A 25 -27.24 -13.27 -20.46
CA LEU A 25 -27.07 -12.01 -19.74
C LEU A 25 -28.40 -11.26 -19.56
N ALA A 26 -29.25 -11.28 -20.58
CA ALA A 26 -30.59 -10.68 -20.53
C ALA A 26 -31.47 -11.38 -19.48
N ASP A 27 -31.48 -12.71 -19.46
CA ASP A 27 -32.26 -13.50 -18.52
C ASP A 27 -31.80 -13.27 -17.08
N GLN A 28 -30.47 -13.27 -16.85
CA GLN A 28 -29.90 -13.05 -15.51
C GLN A 28 -30.12 -11.61 -15.00
N CYS A 29 -30.04 -10.62 -15.89
CA CYS A 29 -30.26 -9.21 -15.53
C CYS A 29 -31.73 -8.78 -15.59
N GLN A 30 -32.66 -9.69 -15.94
CA GLN A 30 -34.09 -9.39 -16.14
C GLN A 30 -34.36 -8.20 -17.09
N ILE A 31 -33.53 -8.05 -18.12
CA ILE A 31 -33.69 -7.01 -19.15
C ILE A 31 -33.82 -7.63 -20.53
N SER A 32 -34.45 -6.92 -21.46
CA SER A 32 -34.64 -7.47 -22.81
C SER A 32 -33.29 -7.73 -23.49
N ARG A 33 -33.20 -8.82 -24.26
CA ARG A 33 -32.04 -9.11 -25.11
C ARG A 33 -31.73 -7.97 -26.07
N LEU A 34 -32.75 -7.27 -26.58
CA LEU A 34 -32.57 -6.10 -27.44
C LEU A 34 -31.85 -4.96 -26.71
N THR A 35 -32.18 -4.73 -25.43
CA THR A 35 -31.50 -3.74 -24.58
C THR A 35 -30.02 -4.07 -24.43
N ILE A 36 -29.68 -5.32 -24.06
CA ILE A 36 -28.29 -5.80 -23.99
C ILE A 36 -27.56 -5.59 -25.33
N GLN A 37 -28.20 -5.97 -26.44
CA GLN A 37 -27.61 -5.82 -27.77
C GLN A 37 -27.31 -4.36 -28.12
N ARG A 38 -28.26 -3.44 -27.85
CA ARG A 38 -28.09 -2.00 -28.10
C ARG A 38 -27.01 -1.42 -27.19
N PHE A 39 -26.97 -1.84 -25.93
CA PHE A 39 -25.95 -1.40 -24.97
C PHE A 39 -24.55 -1.84 -25.41
N PHE A 40 -24.39 -3.11 -25.79
CA PHE A 40 -23.12 -3.64 -26.31
C PHE A 40 -22.63 -2.98 -27.59
N LYS A 41 -23.53 -2.41 -28.39
CA LYS A 41 -23.19 -1.60 -29.56
C LYS A 41 -22.96 -0.11 -29.23
N GLY A 42 -23.21 0.30 -27.99
CA GLY A 42 -23.10 1.69 -27.55
C GLY A 42 -24.24 2.59 -28.02
N HIS A 43 -25.40 2.02 -28.34
CA HIS A 43 -26.59 2.76 -28.79
C HIS A 43 -27.57 3.12 -27.66
N THR A 44 -27.36 2.60 -26.46
CA THR A 44 -28.16 2.92 -25.26
C THR A 44 -27.30 2.75 -24.02
N GLU A 45 -27.72 3.36 -22.93
CA GLU A 45 -27.12 3.21 -21.60
C GLU A 45 -28.03 2.32 -20.75
N LEU A 46 -27.44 1.60 -19.80
CA LEU A 46 -28.18 0.82 -18.81
C LEU A 46 -28.44 1.66 -17.56
N LYS A 47 -29.52 1.33 -16.83
CA LYS A 47 -29.72 1.90 -15.49
C LYS A 47 -28.61 1.41 -14.56
N CYS A 48 -28.32 2.18 -13.52
CA CYS A 48 -27.25 1.86 -12.57
C CYS A 48 -27.36 0.42 -12.02
N GLY A 49 -28.56 0.01 -11.58
CA GLY A 49 -28.79 -1.36 -11.08
C GLY A 49 -28.49 -2.44 -12.13
N ASP A 50 -29.04 -2.30 -13.33
CA ASP A 50 -28.84 -3.25 -14.43
C ASP A 50 -27.35 -3.34 -14.85
N LEU A 51 -26.66 -2.19 -14.84
CA LEU A 51 -25.23 -2.13 -15.15
C LEU A 51 -24.40 -2.83 -14.08
N THR A 52 -24.68 -2.59 -12.80
CA THR A 52 -23.99 -3.26 -11.69
C THR A 52 -24.17 -4.77 -11.78
N GLN A 53 -25.41 -5.24 -11.98
CA GLN A 53 -25.69 -6.67 -12.10
C GLN A 53 -24.96 -7.30 -13.29
N LEU A 54 -24.96 -6.63 -14.45
CA LEU A 54 -24.21 -7.07 -15.62
C LEU A 54 -22.70 -7.14 -15.35
N LEU A 55 -22.14 -6.14 -14.66
CA LEU A 55 -20.72 -6.12 -14.28
C LEU A 55 -20.38 -7.28 -13.35
N THR A 56 -21.23 -7.57 -12.37
CA THR A 56 -21.05 -8.72 -11.46
C THR A 56 -21.02 -10.04 -12.22
N LEU A 57 -21.94 -10.26 -13.16
CA LEU A 57 -21.93 -11.46 -14.03
C LEU A 57 -20.66 -11.55 -14.90
N LEU A 58 -20.13 -10.40 -15.29
CA LEU A 58 -18.86 -10.31 -16.01
C LEU A 58 -17.64 -10.38 -15.08
N GLY A 59 -17.82 -10.66 -13.78
CA GLY A 59 -16.75 -10.86 -12.80
C GLY A 59 -16.15 -9.57 -12.25
N PHE A 60 -16.87 -8.45 -12.37
CA PHE A 60 -16.51 -7.18 -11.75
C PHE A 60 -17.48 -6.89 -10.60
N SER A 61 -17.04 -7.11 -9.36
CA SER A 61 -17.72 -6.53 -8.19
C SER A 61 -17.28 -5.08 -8.04
N LEU A 62 -18.24 -4.16 -7.92
CA LEU A 62 -17.94 -2.75 -7.68
C LEU A 62 -17.38 -2.57 -6.26
N GLU A 63 -17.89 -3.33 -5.30
CA GLU A 63 -17.43 -3.36 -3.91
C GLU A 63 -15.94 -3.71 -3.85
N ASP A 64 -15.52 -4.80 -4.50
CA ASP A 64 -14.11 -5.19 -4.53
C ASP A 64 -13.22 -4.12 -5.20
N GLN A 65 -13.73 -3.43 -6.22
CA GLN A 65 -12.97 -2.36 -6.88
C GLN A 65 -12.86 -1.13 -5.98
N ILE A 66 -13.91 -0.81 -5.23
CA ILE A 66 -13.91 0.28 -4.25
C ILE A 66 -12.94 -0.04 -3.11
N ASP A 67 -12.99 -1.24 -2.56
CA ASP A 67 -12.08 -1.68 -1.49
C ASP A 67 -10.62 -1.68 -1.95
N ARG A 68 -10.35 -2.14 -3.18
CA ARG A 68 -9.02 -2.02 -3.80
C ARG A 68 -8.59 -0.56 -3.96
N SER A 69 -9.50 0.32 -4.35
CA SER A 69 -9.18 1.74 -4.51
C SER A 69 -8.81 2.38 -3.17
N PHE A 70 -9.53 2.06 -2.10
CA PHE A 70 -9.20 2.50 -0.75
C PHE A 70 -7.86 1.92 -0.27
N ALA A 71 -7.62 0.63 -0.47
CA ALA A 71 -6.34 0.00 -0.14
C ALA A 71 -5.17 0.61 -0.93
N SER A 72 -5.36 0.90 -2.22
CA SER A 72 -4.34 1.51 -3.08
C SER A 72 -4.04 2.96 -2.72
N SER A 73 -5.01 3.69 -2.16
CA SER A 73 -4.80 5.07 -1.68
C SER A 73 -3.93 5.14 -0.40
N GLY A 74 -3.74 4.01 0.28
CA GLY A 74 -2.78 3.86 1.39
C GLY A 74 -1.48 3.15 1.02
N GLN A 75 -1.32 2.70 -0.23
CA GLN A 75 -0.06 2.13 -0.70
C GLN A 75 0.88 3.25 -1.10
N ILE A 76 1.83 3.53 -0.20
CA ILE A 76 3.09 4.17 -0.55
C ILE A 76 3.64 3.50 -1.81
N ASN A 77 3.81 4.27 -2.88
CA ASN A 77 4.55 3.82 -4.04
C ASN A 77 6.03 3.73 -3.63
N PHE A 78 6.41 2.58 -3.09
CA PHE A 78 7.75 2.34 -2.53
C PHE A 78 8.86 2.69 -3.54
N GLU A 79 8.64 2.45 -4.83
CA GLU A 79 9.60 2.84 -5.87
C GLU A 79 9.73 4.36 -5.98
N GLN A 80 8.62 5.09 -5.92
CA GLN A 80 8.65 6.54 -6.01
C GLN A 80 9.30 7.17 -4.76
N GLU A 81 8.93 6.73 -3.56
CA GLU A 81 9.56 7.21 -2.33
C GLU A 81 11.05 6.83 -2.27
N TRP A 82 11.42 5.62 -2.68
CA TRP A 82 12.82 5.20 -2.72
C TRP A 82 13.66 6.04 -3.68
N ASN A 83 13.10 6.40 -4.84
CA ASN A 83 13.74 7.27 -5.81
C ASN A 83 13.92 8.70 -5.26
N GLU A 84 12.93 9.21 -4.53
CA GLU A 84 13.00 10.53 -3.88
C GLU A 84 14.05 10.56 -2.76
N ILE A 85 14.11 9.51 -1.92
CA ILE A 85 15.12 9.34 -0.87
C ILE A 85 16.52 9.27 -1.49
N THR A 86 16.71 8.44 -2.51
CA THR A 86 18.02 8.26 -3.17
C THR A 86 18.50 9.57 -3.81
N THR A 87 17.60 10.28 -4.48
CA THR A 87 17.90 11.58 -5.10
C THR A 87 18.28 12.61 -4.04
N THR A 88 17.59 12.61 -2.90
CA THR A 88 17.88 13.54 -1.79
C THR A 88 19.22 13.23 -1.14
N LEU A 89 19.51 11.95 -0.88
CA LEU A 89 20.79 11.50 -0.32
C LEU A 89 21.97 11.89 -1.22
N GLN A 90 21.83 11.76 -2.54
CA GLN A 90 22.87 12.15 -3.50
C GLN A 90 23.19 13.65 -3.51
N LYS A 91 22.23 14.50 -3.12
CA LYS A 91 22.42 15.97 -3.02
C LYS A 91 23.10 16.40 -1.71
N LEU A 92 23.22 15.52 -0.72
CA LEU A 92 23.85 15.84 0.56
C LEU A 92 25.39 15.85 0.43
N SER A 93 26.05 16.57 1.34
CA SER A 93 27.51 16.60 1.36
C SER A 93 28.10 15.21 1.69
N PRO A 94 29.32 14.89 1.21
CA PRO A 94 29.94 13.58 1.44
C PRO A 94 30.07 13.21 2.93
N ARG A 95 30.25 14.21 3.80
CA ARG A 95 30.33 14.02 5.25
C ARG A 95 28.98 13.57 5.83
N VAL A 96 27.89 14.18 5.40
CA VAL A 96 26.54 13.84 5.87
C VAL A 96 26.11 12.47 5.33
N GLN A 97 26.39 12.18 4.06
CA GLN A 97 26.16 10.86 3.47
C GLN A 97 26.87 9.76 4.27
N LYS A 98 28.15 9.97 4.61
CA LYS A 98 28.94 9.03 5.40
C LYS A 98 28.32 8.75 6.77
N VAL A 99 27.91 9.80 7.49
CA VAL A 99 27.26 9.66 8.82
C VAL A 99 25.95 8.89 8.71
N LEU A 100 25.12 9.17 7.70
CA LEU A 100 23.85 8.47 7.50
C LEU A 100 24.06 6.99 7.16
N ILE A 101 25.04 6.67 6.31
CA ILE A 101 25.40 5.28 5.98
C ILE A 101 25.91 4.55 7.22
N GLU A 102 26.73 5.20 8.06
CA GLU A 102 27.20 4.63 9.33
C GLU A 102 26.04 4.34 10.30
N GLN A 103 25.04 5.23 10.38
CA GLN A 103 23.83 5.01 11.17
C GLN A 103 22.97 3.86 10.64
N ILE A 104 22.77 3.78 9.33
CA ILE A 104 22.03 2.68 8.70
C ILE A 104 22.74 1.34 8.95
N ASN A 105 24.06 1.31 8.84
CA ASN A 105 24.86 0.11 9.13
C ASN A 105 24.80 -0.26 10.61
N TRP A 106 24.76 0.73 11.51
CA TRP A 106 24.55 0.50 12.94
C TRP A 106 23.19 -0.15 13.21
N TRP A 107 22.11 0.32 12.58
CA TRP A 107 20.77 -0.28 12.69
C TRP A 107 20.71 -1.70 12.12
N LYS A 108 21.31 -1.95 10.95
CA LYS A 108 21.38 -3.30 10.36
C LYS A 108 22.10 -4.29 11.25
N LYS A 109 23.11 -3.84 11.99
CA LYS A 109 23.84 -4.67 12.97
C LYS A 109 22.99 -5.03 14.20
N GLN A 110 21.94 -4.26 14.49
CA GLN A 110 20.98 -4.51 15.58
C GLN A 110 19.88 -5.51 15.17
N GLU A 111 19.65 -5.80 13.88
CA GLU A 111 18.62 -6.75 13.41
C GLU A 111 18.91 -8.24 13.77
N GLY A 112 19.84 -8.50 14.69
CA GLY A 112 20.03 -9.79 15.38
C GLY A 112 19.88 -9.72 16.90
N VAL A 113 19.49 -8.57 17.47
CA VAL A 113 19.25 -8.37 18.89
C VAL A 113 17.86 -7.77 19.03
N GLU A 114 16.91 -8.52 19.60
CA GLU A 114 15.57 -7.99 19.87
C GLU A 114 15.67 -6.64 20.61
N PRO A 115 14.95 -5.61 20.17
CA PRO A 115 14.95 -4.33 20.84
C PRO A 115 14.33 -4.52 22.23
N ARG A 116 15.19 -4.61 23.25
CA ARG A 116 14.78 -4.49 24.64
C ARG A 116 14.34 -3.04 24.82
N PHE A 117 13.04 -2.79 24.65
CA PHE A 117 12.42 -1.52 24.97
C PHE A 117 12.81 -1.14 26.40
N LEU A 118 13.75 -0.21 26.54
CA LEU A 118 13.98 0.43 27.83
C LEU A 118 12.82 1.42 28.01
N PRO A 119 11.96 1.23 29.02
CA PRO A 119 10.86 2.13 29.26
C PRO A 119 11.44 3.51 29.57
N HIS A 120 10.80 4.53 29.00
CA HIS A 120 11.16 5.93 29.16
C HIS A 120 11.53 6.27 30.60
N GLN A 121 12.80 6.57 30.85
CA GLN A 121 13.18 7.38 32.00
C GLN A 121 14.00 8.56 31.51
N ASN A 122 13.31 9.70 31.44
CA ASN A 122 13.89 11.02 31.64
C ASN A 122 14.94 10.94 32.75
N ARG A 123 16.21 11.18 32.39
CA ARG A 123 17.18 11.81 33.29
C ARG A 123 18.41 12.21 32.47
N TYR A 124 18.56 13.52 32.30
CA TYR A 124 19.88 14.11 32.16
C TYR A 124 20.72 13.64 33.35
N VAL A 125 21.82 12.93 33.08
CA VAL A 125 22.86 12.72 34.08
C VAL A 125 24.12 13.34 33.49
N GLU A 126 24.51 14.47 34.07
CA GLU A 126 25.77 15.14 33.82
C GLU A 126 26.91 14.15 34.09
N ALA A 127 27.72 13.87 33.07
CA ALA A 127 28.90 13.06 33.23
C ALA A 127 29.95 13.84 34.03
N GLN A 128 30.02 13.61 35.34
CA GLN A 128 31.24 13.89 36.08
C GLN A 128 32.30 12.88 35.66
N ARG A 129 33.32 13.37 34.94
CA ARG A 129 34.50 12.61 34.58
C ARG A 129 35.39 12.51 35.82
N GLU A 130 35.50 11.31 36.38
CA GLU A 130 36.66 10.95 37.19
C GLU A 130 37.48 9.91 36.44
N THR A 131 38.56 10.39 35.84
CA THR A 131 39.65 9.58 35.31
C THR A 131 40.53 9.15 36.49
N HIS A 132 40.58 7.87 36.83
CA HIS A 132 41.75 7.27 37.49
C HIS A 132 41.97 5.85 36.95
N GLY A 133 43.25 5.51 36.83
CA GLY A 133 43.81 4.46 35.98
C GLY A 133 43.24 3.04 36.12
N ASP A 134 43.26 2.37 34.97
CA ASP A 134 43.30 0.93 34.72
C ASP A 134 42.33 0.00 35.49
N SER A 135 41.33 -0.48 34.73
CA SER A 135 40.32 -1.51 35.03
C SER A 135 38.97 -0.99 35.54
N ILE A 136 37.98 -0.99 34.63
CA ILE A 136 36.57 -0.76 34.95
C ILE A 136 35.97 -2.06 35.50
N TYR A 137 35.76 -2.11 36.81
CA TYR A 137 34.88 -3.10 37.43
C TYR A 137 33.44 -2.54 37.44
N PHE A 138 32.51 -3.20 36.77
CA PHE A 138 31.08 -2.96 36.96
C PHE A 138 30.63 -3.75 38.20
N SER A 139 30.55 -3.10 39.37
CA SER A 139 29.89 -3.70 40.53
C SER A 139 28.38 -3.48 40.43
N ASN A 140 27.62 -4.55 40.24
CA ASN A 140 26.16 -4.54 40.30
C ASN A 140 25.69 -4.46 41.76
N ASN A 141 25.55 -3.26 42.30
CA ASN A 141 24.80 -3.05 43.53
C ASN A 141 23.42 -2.48 43.21
N ILE A 142 22.48 -3.38 42.93
CA ILE A 142 21.05 -3.08 42.90
C ILE A 142 20.56 -3.11 44.36
N LYS A 143 20.33 -1.94 44.96
CA LYS A 143 19.45 -1.84 46.14
C LYS A 143 18.02 -1.64 45.65
N VAL A 144 17.22 -2.69 45.74
CA VAL A 144 15.76 -2.63 45.55
C VAL A 144 15.13 -2.14 46.86
N ALA A 145 14.42 -1.02 46.81
CA ALA A 145 13.46 -0.63 47.83
C ALA A 145 12.06 -0.93 47.30
N THR A 146 11.25 -1.65 48.08
CA THR A 146 9.85 -1.97 47.79
C THR A 146 8.97 -1.29 48.84
N VAL A 147 8.02 -0.49 48.35
CA VAL A 147 6.89 0.23 49.01
C VAL A 147 7.19 0.98 50.29
#